data_AF-U5EB62-F1
#
_entry.id   AF-U5EB62-F1
#
_cell.length_a   1.000
_cell.length_b   1.000
_cell.length_c   1.000
_cell.angle_alpha   90.00
_cell.angle_beta   90.00
_cell.angle_gamma   90.00
#
_symmetry.space_group_name_H-M   'P 1'
#
loop_
_entity.id
_entity.type
_entity.pdbx_description
1 polymer ?
#
loop_
_entity_poly.entity_id
_entity_poly.type
_entity_poly.pdbx_seq_one_letter_code
_entity_poly.pdbx_strand_id
1 'polypeptide(L)'
;MTSPGGGAGLSRSAVVAAAVVVVLVLEVALVRMARDLVLLAVALPVAVALATLLWSMRHRVVREEPLTEYIDNGPAEMLGRWHARAEMLTARADGTRADWDRHLRPLLAKEFELSTGLRVSKNRRATEAAGQLLFGLELWRWVDPANSALRDQTGRAPGRAALDEILRRLQTM
;
A
#
# COMPACT_ATOMS: atom_id res chain seq x y z
N MET A 1 -41.81 -17.76 15.60
CA MET A 1 -42.34 -17.64 14.23
C MET A 1 -41.43 -16.70 13.45
N THR A 2 -41.14 -17.11 12.22
CA THR A 2 -40.03 -16.71 11.34
C THR A 2 -40.10 -15.26 10.83
N SER A 3 -38.97 -14.58 10.83
CA SER A 3 -38.72 -13.36 10.05
C SER A 3 -37.78 -13.73 8.88
N PRO A 4 -38.20 -13.59 7.61
CA PRO A 4 -37.31 -13.73 6.47
C PRO A 4 -37.00 -12.35 5.86
N GLY A 5 -35.81 -12.21 5.29
CA GLY A 5 -35.52 -11.08 4.40
C GLY A 5 -34.19 -10.37 4.64
N GLY A 6 -33.15 -11.07 5.09
CA GLY A 6 -31.78 -10.59 4.93
C GLY A 6 -31.49 -10.48 3.44
N GLY A 7 -31.49 -9.26 2.90
CA GLY A 7 -31.07 -8.96 1.53
C GLY A 7 -29.64 -9.42 1.34
N ALA A 8 -29.48 -10.61 0.77
CA ALA A 8 -28.21 -11.16 0.35
C ALA A 8 -27.70 -10.32 -0.82
N GLY A 9 -26.98 -9.23 -0.52
CA GLY A 9 -26.13 -8.60 -1.50
C GLY A 9 -25.18 -9.67 -2.02
N LEU A 10 -25.26 -10.01 -3.30
CA LEU A 10 -24.37 -10.98 -3.93
C LEU A 10 -22.94 -10.64 -3.53
N SER A 11 -22.31 -11.53 -2.78
CA SER A 11 -20.92 -11.35 -2.36
C SER A 11 -20.07 -11.20 -3.62
N ARG A 12 -19.09 -10.31 -3.61
CA ARG A 12 -18.19 -10.08 -4.77
C ARG A 12 -17.57 -11.38 -5.28
N SER A 13 -17.37 -12.36 -4.39
CA SER A 13 -16.94 -13.71 -4.73
C SER A 13 -17.97 -14.50 -5.55
N ALA A 14 -19.27 -14.35 -5.29
CA ALA A 14 -20.32 -14.97 -6.09
C ALA A 14 -20.38 -14.39 -7.52
N VAL A 15 -20.17 -13.08 -7.67
CA VAL A 15 -20.10 -12.42 -8.99
C VAL A 15 -18.88 -12.89 -9.78
N VAL A 16 -17.72 -12.97 -9.13
CA VAL A 16 -16.49 -13.48 -9.75
C VAL A 16 -16.63 -14.95 -10.12
N ALA A 17 -17.18 -15.78 -9.24
CA ALA A 17 -17.41 -17.20 -9.51
C ALA A 17 -18.38 -17.41 -10.69
N ALA A 18 -19.47 -16.65 -10.74
CA ALA A 18 -20.42 -16.71 -11.86
C ALA A 18 -19.77 -16.30 -13.19
N ALA A 19 -18.97 -15.23 -13.20
CA ALA A 19 -18.24 -14.79 -14.40
C ALA A 19 -17.25 -15.85 -14.90
N VAL A 20 -16.49 -16.48 -13.99
CA VAL A 20 -15.56 -17.57 -14.34
C VAL A 20 -16.31 -18.76 -14.93
N VAL A 21 -17.44 -19.17 -14.34
CA VAL A 21 -18.24 -20.29 -14.82
C VAL A 21 -18.80 -20.02 -16.22
N VAL A 22 -19.29 -18.80 -16.49
CA VAL A 22 -19.81 -18.42 -17.81
C VAL A 22 -18.71 -18.47 -18.88
N VAL A 23 -17.51 -17.98 -18.58
CA VAL A 23 -16.36 -18.02 -19.50
C VAL A 23 -15.98 -19.48 -19.81
N LEU A 24 -15.92 -20.33 -18.79
CA LEU A 24 -15.61 -21.75 -18.93
C LEU A 24 -16.64 -22.49 -19.82
N VAL A 25 -17.93 -22.20 -19.64
CA VAL A 25 -19.00 -22.78 -20.46
C VAL A 25 -18.90 -22.30 -21.91
N LEU A 26 -18.60 -21.02 -22.13
CA LEU A 26 -18.46 -20.44 -23.47
C LEU A 26 -17.27 -21.05 -24.21
N GLU A 27 -16.13 -21.24 -23.54
CA GLU A 27 -14.96 -21.90 -24.11
C GLU A 27 -15.23 -23.36 -24.49
N VAL A 28 -15.84 -24.14 -23.59
CA VAL A 28 -16.16 -25.54 -23.86
C VAL A 28 -17.11 -25.66 -25.05
N ALA A 29 -18.06 -24.73 -25.19
CA ALA A 29 -18.96 -24.66 -26.34
C ALA A 29 -18.22 -24.30 -27.64
N LEU A 30 -17.33 -23.30 -27.60
CA LEU A 30 -16.55 -22.85 -28.76
C LEU A 30 -15.57 -23.93 -29.26
N VAL A 31 -14.86 -24.62 -28.35
CA VAL A 31 -13.95 -25.73 -28.68
C VAL A 31 -14.70 -26.91 -29.30
N ARG A 32 -15.95 -27.16 -28.87
CA ARG A 32 -16.80 -28.21 -29.45
C ARG A 32 -17.33 -27.86 -30.84
N MET A 33 -17.63 -26.58 -31.09
CA MET A 33 -18.34 -26.15 -32.30
C MET A 33 -17.41 -25.80 -33.47
N ALA A 34 -16.18 -25.34 -33.20
CA ALA A 34 -15.22 -24.96 -34.24
C ALA A 34 -13.78 -25.33 -33.85
N ARG A 35 -13.29 -26.48 -34.35
CA ARG A 35 -11.89 -26.93 -34.15
C ARG A 35 -10.85 -25.94 -34.72
N ASP A 36 -11.24 -25.11 -35.69
CA ASP A 36 -10.35 -24.08 -36.27
C ASP A 36 -10.18 -22.83 -35.39
N LEU A 37 -11.01 -22.66 -34.35
CA LEU A 37 -10.97 -21.48 -33.46
C LEU A 37 -10.37 -21.78 -32.08
N VAL A 38 -9.62 -22.89 -31.95
CA VAL A 38 -8.98 -23.30 -30.69
C VAL A 38 -8.02 -22.23 -30.14
N LEU A 39 -7.33 -21.49 -31.01
CA LEU A 39 -6.46 -20.38 -30.59
C LEU A 39 -7.24 -19.23 -29.94
N LEU A 40 -8.42 -18.90 -30.48
CA LEU A 40 -9.29 -17.86 -29.95
C LEU A 40 -9.95 -18.30 -28.64
N ALA A 41 -10.27 -19.60 -28.53
CA ALA A 41 -10.79 -20.21 -27.32
C ALA A 41 -9.78 -20.20 -26.16
N VAL A 42 -8.47 -20.28 -26.42
CA VAL A 42 -7.43 -20.18 -25.39
C VAL A 42 -7.01 -18.74 -25.10
N ALA A 43 -7.12 -17.83 -26.06
CA ALA A 43 -6.78 -16.42 -25.86
C ALA A 43 -7.79 -15.67 -24.97
N LEU A 44 -9.08 -16.00 -25.08
CA LEU A 44 -10.16 -15.39 -24.30
C LEU A 44 -10.01 -15.56 -22.76
N PRO A 45 -9.77 -16.76 -22.20
CA PRO A 45 -9.62 -16.94 -20.75
C PRO A 45 -8.42 -16.20 -20.21
N VAL A 46 -7.30 -16.23 -20.96
CA VAL A 46 -6.06 -15.56 -20.57
C VAL A 46 -6.29 -14.05 -20.54
N ALA A 47 -6.98 -13.49 -21.54
CA ALA A 47 -7.33 -12.07 -21.56
C ALA A 47 -8.25 -11.69 -20.39
N VAL A 48 -9.25 -12.52 -20.06
CA VAL A 48 -10.14 -12.29 -18.92
C VAL A 48 -9.40 -12.42 -17.58
N ALA A 49 -8.54 -13.42 -17.44
CA ALA A 49 -7.68 -13.60 -16.26
C ALA A 49 -6.73 -12.41 -16.05
N LEU A 50 -6.11 -11.91 -17.13
CA LEU A 50 -5.29 -10.71 -17.08
C LEU A 50 -6.11 -9.46 -16.75
N ALA A 51 -7.28 -9.29 -17.38
CA ALA A 51 -8.16 -8.15 -17.10
C ALA A 51 -8.65 -8.15 -15.64
N THR A 52 -9.06 -9.30 -15.11
CA THR A 52 -9.46 -9.44 -13.70
C THR A 52 -8.29 -9.24 -12.74
N LEU A 53 -7.09 -9.70 -13.08
CA LEU A 53 -5.88 -9.43 -12.29
C LEU A 53 -5.56 -7.94 -12.26
N LEU A 54 -5.55 -7.28 -13.42
CA LEU A 54 -5.33 -5.84 -13.53
C LEU A 54 -6.40 -5.05 -12.76
N TRP A 55 -7.66 -5.48 -12.85
CA TRP A 55 -8.76 -4.88 -12.10
C TRP A 55 -8.59 -5.09 -10.59
N SER A 56 -8.21 -6.30 -10.16
CA SER A 56 -7.95 -6.63 -8.76
C SER A 56 -6.81 -5.79 -8.18
N MET A 57 -5.72 -5.61 -8.92
CA MET A 57 -4.61 -4.76 -8.48
C MET A 57 -5.03 -3.30 -8.36
N ARG A 58 -5.76 -2.77 -9.36
CA ARG A 58 -6.33 -1.41 -9.29
C ARG A 58 -7.25 -1.24 -8.08
N HIS A 59 -8.06 -2.24 -7.75
CA HIS A 59 -8.95 -2.18 -6.59
C HIS A 59 -8.28 -2.48 -5.24
N ARG A 60 -7.15 -3.21 -5.21
CA ARG A 60 -6.37 -3.44 -3.98
C ARG A 60 -5.70 -2.16 -3.49
N VAL A 61 -5.20 -1.32 -4.40
CA VAL A 61 -4.66 0.01 -4.05
C VAL A 61 -5.75 0.92 -3.44
N VAL A 62 -7.01 0.72 -3.82
CA VAL A 62 -8.16 1.50 -3.33
C VAL A 62 -8.72 0.96 -2.00
N ARG A 63 -8.23 -0.17 -1.48
CA ARG A 63 -8.78 -0.79 -0.24
C ARG A 63 -8.05 -0.37 1.05
N GLU A 64 -6.99 0.44 0.96
CA GLU A 64 -6.48 1.20 2.09
C GLU A 64 -7.08 2.62 2.01
N GLU A 65 -8.03 2.92 2.91
CA GLU A 65 -8.82 4.16 3.07
C GLU A 65 -10.05 4.39 2.15
N PRO A 66 -11.20 4.84 2.70
CA PRO A 66 -12.41 5.11 1.93
C PRO A 66 -12.27 6.38 1.08
N LEU A 67 -11.71 6.25 -0.12
CA LEU A 67 -11.58 7.30 -1.15
C LEU A 67 -12.86 7.49 -1.98
N THR A 68 -14.03 7.07 -1.50
CA THR A 68 -15.28 7.12 -2.29
C THR A 68 -15.82 8.54 -2.47
N GLU A 69 -15.31 9.53 -1.74
CA GLU A 69 -15.55 10.96 -1.94
C GLU A 69 -14.44 11.63 -2.79
N TYR A 70 -13.41 10.88 -3.22
CA TYR A 70 -12.16 11.44 -3.74
C TYR A 70 -12.12 11.64 -5.26
N ILE A 71 -13.08 11.06 -6.00
CA ILE A 71 -13.03 11.02 -7.48
C ILE A 71 -13.75 12.23 -8.13
N ASP A 72 -14.52 13.01 -7.37
CA ASP A 72 -15.30 14.14 -7.93
C ASP A 72 -14.61 15.51 -7.84
N ASN A 73 -13.41 15.58 -7.23
CA ASN A 73 -12.66 16.83 -7.10
C ASN A 73 -11.60 16.94 -8.20
N GLY A 74 -11.60 18.06 -8.93
CA GLY A 74 -10.70 18.29 -10.05
C GLY A 74 -9.20 18.21 -9.71
N PRO A 75 -8.32 18.01 -10.70
CA PRO A 75 -6.88 17.80 -10.50
C PRO A 75 -6.19 18.87 -9.65
N ALA A 76 -6.64 20.13 -9.72
CA ALA A 76 -6.08 21.24 -8.96
C ALA A 76 -6.37 21.13 -7.44
N GLU A 77 -7.57 20.70 -7.05
CA GLU A 77 -7.92 20.52 -5.64
C GLU A 77 -7.27 19.28 -5.02
N MET A 78 -7.03 18.25 -5.84
CA MET A 78 -6.21 17.11 -5.43
C MET A 78 -4.78 17.54 -5.15
N LEU A 79 -4.19 18.34 -6.04
CA LEU A 79 -2.82 18.83 -5.91
C LEU A 79 -2.66 19.78 -4.70
N GLY A 80 -3.61 20.69 -4.49
CA GLY A 80 -3.62 21.59 -3.33
C GLY A 80 -3.70 20.83 -2.00
N ARG A 81 -4.55 19.80 -1.90
CA ARG A 81 -4.63 18.96 -0.69
C ARG A 81 -3.41 18.06 -0.51
N TRP A 82 -2.81 17.59 -1.60
CA TRP A 82 -1.53 16.87 -1.52
C TRP A 82 -0.42 17.78 -1.01
N HIS A 83 -0.35 19.02 -1.51
CA HIS A 83 0.59 20.03 -1.03
C HIS A 83 0.37 20.34 0.46
N ALA A 84 -0.86 20.59 0.87
CA ALA A 84 -1.19 20.83 2.29
C ALA A 84 -0.81 19.63 3.17
N ARG A 85 -0.97 18.39 2.69
CA ARG A 85 -0.54 17.19 3.40
C ARG A 85 0.99 17.11 3.50
N ALA A 86 1.71 17.42 2.42
CA ALA A 86 3.17 17.45 2.40
C ALA A 86 3.72 18.55 3.33
N GLU A 87 3.11 19.73 3.34
CA GLU A 87 3.43 20.82 4.27
C GLU A 87 3.17 20.42 5.72
N MET A 88 2.03 19.76 6.00
CA MET A 88 1.76 19.24 7.34
C MET A 88 2.77 18.17 7.79
N LEU A 89 3.28 17.33 6.88
CA LEU A 89 4.32 16.35 7.20
C LEU A 89 5.68 17.01 7.45
N THR A 90 6.08 17.97 6.61
CA THR A 90 7.34 18.71 6.78
C THR A 90 7.32 19.60 8.01
N ALA A 91 6.19 20.23 8.35
CA ALA A 91 6.02 20.99 9.59
C ALA A 91 6.18 20.10 10.84
N ARG A 92 5.70 18.85 10.80
CA ARG A 92 5.88 17.88 11.91
C ARG A 92 7.32 17.40 12.04
N ALA A 93 8.11 17.43 10.96
CA ALA A 93 9.53 17.09 11.01
C ALA A 93 10.35 18.12 11.81
N ASP A 94 9.94 19.39 11.78
CA ASP A 94 10.54 20.48 12.57
C ASP A 94 9.96 20.61 13.98
N GLY A 95 8.91 19.84 14.29
CA GLY A 95 8.18 19.91 15.55
C GLY A 95 8.91 19.24 16.70
N THR A 96 8.15 18.57 17.56
CA THR A 96 8.71 17.89 18.73
C THR A 96 9.14 16.47 18.40
N ARG A 97 10.03 15.91 19.21
CA ARG A 97 10.40 14.49 19.14
C ARG A 97 9.18 13.56 19.27
N ALA A 98 8.17 13.97 20.04
CA ALA A 98 6.92 13.23 20.16
C ALA A 98 6.12 13.19 18.83
N ASP A 99 6.08 14.29 18.08
CA ASP A 99 5.41 14.34 16.77
C ASP A 99 6.11 13.45 15.74
N TRP A 100 7.46 13.43 15.79
CA TRP A 100 8.29 12.55 14.97
C TRP A 100 8.00 11.07 15.26
N ASP A 101 8.03 10.68 16.53
CA ASP A 101 7.82 9.28 16.94
C ASP A 101 6.40 8.79 16.64
N ARG A 102 5.39 9.68 16.69
CA ARG A 102 4.00 9.32 16.43
C ARG A 102 3.67 9.20 14.93
N HIS A 103 4.22 10.07 14.10
CA HIS A 103 3.81 10.17 12.69
C HIS A 103 4.89 9.78 11.69
N LEU A 104 6.16 10.16 11.92
CA LEU A 104 7.24 9.97 10.95
C LEU A 104 7.94 8.62 11.13
N ARG A 105 8.24 8.22 12.38
CA ARG A 105 8.95 6.96 12.66
C ARG A 105 8.23 5.71 12.13
N PRO A 106 6.89 5.55 12.29
CA PRO A 106 6.20 4.38 11.74
C PRO A 106 6.24 4.32 10.21
N LEU A 107 6.16 5.48 9.54
CA LEU A 107 6.26 5.57 8.08
C LEU A 107 7.66 5.18 7.60
N LEU A 108 8.70 5.79 8.19
CA LEU A 108 10.10 5.50 7.85
C LEU A 108 10.47 4.04 8.09
N ALA A 109 10.02 3.46 9.21
CA ALA A 109 10.24 2.05 9.50
C ALA A 109 9.54 1.14 8.48
N LYS A 110 8.28 1.43 8.12
CA LYS A 110 7.53 0.66 7.12
C LYS A 110 8.21 0.72 5.75
N GLU A 111 8.64 1.91 5.31
CA GLU A 111 9.36 2.05 4.03
C GLU A 111 10.70 1.34 4.04
N PHE A 112 11.46 1.41 5.14
CA PHE A 112 12.70 0.65 5.30
C PHE A 112 12.46 -0.87 5.25
N GLU A 113 11.42 -1.38 5.90
CA GLU A 113 11.06 -2.80 5.84
C GLU A 113 10.66 -3.23 4.43
N LEU A 114 9.99 -2.35 3.66
CA LEU A 114 9.61 -2.60 2.28
C LEU A 114 10.82 -2.60 1.33
N SER A 115 11.74 -1.64 1.48
CA SER A 115 12.92 -1.53 0.61
C SER A 115 13.98 -2.60 0.89
N THR A 116 14.21 -2.93 2.16
CA THR A 116 15.24 -3.92 2.55
C THR A 116 14.71 -5.35 2.65
N GLY A 117 13.39 -5.53 2.75
CA GLY A 117 12.75 -6.82 3.04
C GLY A 117 13.04 -7.37 4.44
N LEU A 118 13.76 -6.63 5.29
CA LEU A 118 14.15 -7.03 6.64
C LEU A 118 13.09 -6.59 7.64
N ARG A 119 12.22 -7.52 8.03
CA ARG A 119 11.23 -7.27 9.10
C ARG A 119 11.89 -7.19 10.48
N VAL A 120 11.63 -6.11 11.19
CA VAL A 120 12.10 -5.88 12.56
C VAL A 120 11.62 -6.98 13.51
N SER A 121 10.37 -7.44 13.29
CA SER A 121 9.75 -8.54 14.06
C SER A 121 10.47 -9.88 13.93
N LYS A 122 11.21 -10.11 12.84
CA LYS A 122 11.87 -11.39 12.54
C LYS A 122 13.34 -11.38 12.97
N ASN A 123 14.06 -10.28 12.79
CA ASN A 123 15.47 -10.20 13.18
C ASN A 123 15.92 -8.77 13.51
N ARG A 124 15.69 -8.35 14.76
CA ARG A 124 16.02 -7.00 15.26
C ARG A 124 17.48 -6.60 15.05
N ARG A 125 18.44 -7.50 15.31
CA ARG A 125 19.87 -7.21 15.16
C ARG A 125 20.28 -7.02 13.69
N ALA A 126 19.68 -7.81 12.79
CA ALA A 126 19.95 -7.65 11.36
C ALA A 126 19.38 -6.33 10.82
N THR A 127 18.18 -5.95 11.25
CA THR A 127 17.58 -4.64 10.92
C THR A 127 18.43 -3.48 11.46
N GLU A 128 18.90 -3.58 12.71
CA GLU A 128 19.77 -2.56 13.31
C GLU A 128 21.11 -2.43 12.57
N ALA A 129 21.78 -3.55 12.27
CA ALA A 129 23.04 -3.54 11.53
C ALA A 129 22.87 -2.96 10.11
N ALA A 130 21.82 -3.36 9.39
CA ALA A 130 21.51 -2.84 8.06
C ALA A 130 21.19 -1.33 8.10
N GLY A 131 20.42 -0.90 9.11
CA GLY A 131 20.10 0.50 9.33
C GLY A 131 21.31 1.36 9.65
N GLN A 132 22.21 0.88 10.51
CA GLN A 132 23.45 1.59 10.85
C GLN A 132 24.41 1.67 9.65
N LEU A 133 24.49 0.63 8.81
CA LEU A 133 25.30 0.63 7.59
C LEU A 133 24.77 1.64 6.55
N LEU A 134 23.45 1.73 6.40
CA LEU A 134 22.82 2.60 5.40
C LEU A 134 22.78 4.07 5.82
N PHE A 135 22.34 4.34 7.05
CA PHE A 135 22.07 5.69 7.52
C PHE A 135 23.19 6.24 8.42
N GLY A 136 23.97 5.38 9.07
CA GLY A 136 24.85 5.75 10.16
C GLY A 136 24.11 5.87 11.50
N LEU A 137 24.86 5.93 12.60
CA LEU A 137 24.31 5.94 13.97
C LEU A 137 23.41 7.14 14.26
N GLU A 138 23.72 8.32 13.72
CA GLU A 138 22.99 9.55 14.01
C GLU A 138 21.60 9.64 13.37
N LEU A 139 21.44 9.10 12.16
CA LEU A 139 20.17 9.07 11.43
C LEU A 139 19.37 7.83 11.80
N TRP A 140 20.04 6.70 12.03
CA TRP A 140 19.38 5.45 12.40
C TRP A 140 18.55 5.57 13.68
N ARG A 141 19.00 6.34 14.68
CA ARG A 141 18.23 6.55 15.93
C ARG A 141 16.82 7.13 15.71
N TRP A 142 16.59 7.81 14.59
CA TRP A 142 15.33 8.44 14.23
C TRP A 142 14.43 7.55 13.36
N VAL A 143 15.02 6.55 12.70
CA VAL A 143 14.32 5.55 11.88
C VAL A 143 13.99 4.31 12.71
N ASP A 144 14.85 3.92 13.66
CA ASP A 144 14.73 2.70 14.45
C ASP A 144 13.37 2.61 15.17
N PRO A 145 12.49 1.68 14.81
CA PRO A 145 11.19 1.56 15.46
C PRO A 145 11.29 1.23 16.95
N ALA A 146 12.41 0.71 17.44
CA ALA A 146 12.59 0.36 18.85
C ALA A 146 13.06 1.54 19.74
N ASN A 147 13.48 2.66 19.15
CA ASN A 147 13.95 3.85 19.88
C ASN A 147 12.85 4.93 20.05
N SER A 148 11.57 4.54 19.94
CA SER A 148 10.43 5.39 20.29
C SER A 148 10.30 5.47 21.81
N ALA A 149 11.05 6.37 22.45
CA ALA A 149 10.98 6.53 23.90
C ALA A 149 9.84 7.49 24.25
N LEU A 150 8.76 6.97 24.87
CA LEU A 150 7.62 7.77 25.37
C LEU A 150 8.01 8.83 26.41
N ARG A 151 9.24 8.77 26.94
CA ARG A 151 9.72 9.59 28.05
C ARG A 151 10.40 10.89 27.63
N ASP A 152 10.84 11.01 26.37
CA ASP A 152 11.55 12.19 25.85
C ASP A 152 10.68 12.94 24.82
N GLN A 153 9.55 13.45 25.30
CA GLN A 153 8.54 14.13 24.47
C GLN A 153 8.87 15.60 24.19
N THR A 154 9.75 16.20 25.00
CA THR A 154 10.10 17.63 24.93
C THR A 154 11.38 17.89 24.15
N GLY A 155 12.12 16.85 23.76
CA GLY A 155 13.28 16.97 22.89
C GLY A 155 12.93 17.56 21.53
N ARG A 156 13.86 18.35 20.97
CA ARG A 156 13.73 18.88 19.62
C ARG A 156 13.84 17.73 18.61
N ALA A 157 12.94 17.71 17.62
CA ALA A 157 13.01 16.78 16.50
C ALA A 157 14.30 17.03 15.68
N PRO A 158 14.77 16.06 14.89
CA PRO A 158 15.98 16.21 14.08
C PRO A 158 15.84 17.24 12.95
N GLY A 159 14.61 17.70 12.66
CA GLY A 159 14.32 18.73 11.66
C GLY A 159 14.23 18.18 10.23
N ARG A 160 13.82 19.04 9.30
CA ARG A 160 13.67 18.71 7.87
C ARG A 160 14.95 18.17 7.23
N ALA A 161 16.11 18.76 7.52
CA ALA A 161 17.37 18.35 6.88
C ALA A 161 17.69 16.86 7.13
N ALA A 162 17.41 16.35 8.34
CA ALA A 162 17.60 14.94 8.65
C ALA A 162 16.55 14.03 7.99
N LEU A 163 15.30 14.49 7.89
CA LEU A 163 14.24 13.77 7.17
C LEU A 163 14.60 13.63 5.68
N ASP A 164 15.00 14.72 5.04
CA ASP A 164 15.37 14.74 3.63
C ASP A 164 16.57 13.82 3.35
N GLU A 165 17.55 13.78 4.25
CA GLU A 165 18.69 12.87 4.14
C GLU A 165 18.28 11.40 4.25
N ILE A 166 17.41 11.06 5.20
CA ILE A 166 16.89 9.69 5.37
C ILE A 166 16.10 9.28 4.12
N LEU A 167 15.21 10.14 3.64
CA LEU A 167 14.39 9.87 2.45
C LEU A 167 15.25 9.72 1.20
N ARG A 168 16.24 10.59 1.01
CA ARG A 168 17.17 10.51 -0.12
C ARG A 168 17.90 9.16 -0.13
N ARG A 169 18.39 8.71 1.02
CA ARG A 169 19.07 7.41 1.12
C ARG A 169 18.14 6.24 0.86
N LEU A 170 16.92 6.28 1.38
CA LEU A 170 15.90 5.26 1.11
C LEU A 170 15.54 5.16 -0.38
N GLN A 171 15.49 6.29 -1.09
CA GLN A 171 15.19 6.34 -2.53
C GLN A 171 16.35 5.88 -3.42
N THR A 172 17.59 6.02 -2.95
CA THR A 172 18.78 5.60 -3.71
C THR A 172 19.15 4.12 -3.51
N MET A 173 18.35 3.37 -2.74
CA MET A 173 18.56 1.93 -2.55
C MET A 173 18.05 1.09 -3.71
#